data_AF-A0A966Q6X4-F1
#
_entry.id   AF-A0A966Q6X4-F1
#
_cell.length_a   1.000
_cell.length_b   1.000
_cell.length_c   1.000
_cell.angle_alpha   90.00
_cell.angle_beta   90.00
_cell.angle_gamma   90.00
#
_symmetry.space_group_name_H-M   'P 1'
#
loop_
_entity.id
_entity.type
_entity.pdbx_description
1 polymer ?
#
loop_
_entity_poly.entity_id
_entity_poly.type
_entity_poly.pdbx_seq_one_letter_code
_entity_poly.pdbx_strand_id
1 'polypeptide(L)'
;MRFAVAIIFGGCVGLSGTLLHNSYPPFGILVSLLAIWIGSSVIRSMFNSRQCDFLFILGWMLLVLRASSLGNGGEILIEANTNGNLFAFGGTALLAISFLRSRVAK
;
A
#
# COMPACT_ATOMS: atom_id res chain seq x y z
N MET A 1 5.43 -14.66 14.31
CA MET A 1 5.66 -14.84 12.86
C MET A 1 4.60 -14.14 12.01
N ARG A 2 3.30 -14.43 12.19
CA ARG A 2 2.19 -13.85 11.38
C ARG A 2 2.22 -12.32 11.28
N PHE A 3 2.46 -11.63 12.39
CA PHE A 3 2.58 -10.17 12.46
C PHE A 3 3.75 -9.60 11.64
N ALA A 4 4.91 -10.26 11.73
CA ALA A 4 6.10 -9.87 10.96
C ALA A 4 5.87 -10.06 9.45
N VAL A 5 5.21 -11.17 9.06
CA VAL A 5 4.84 -11.41 7.66
C VAL A 5 3.90 -10.32 7.15
N ALA A 6 2.88 -9.94 7.93
CA ALA A 6 1.92 -8.91 7.52
C ALA A 6 2.57 -7.54 7.28
N ILE A 7 3.42 -7.08 8.20
CA ILE A 7 4.09 -5.77 8.06
C ILE A 7 5.12 -5.75 6.93
N ILE A 8 5.93 -6.82 6.80
CA ILE A 8 6.93 -6.92 5.72
C ILE A 8 6.23 -6.98 4.38
N PHE A 9 5.16 -7.78 4.26
CA PHE A 9 4.40 -7.89 3.02
C PHE A 9 3.72 -6.57 2.63
N GLY A 10 3.18 -5.83 3.60
CA GLY A 10 2.68 -4.47 3.39
C GLY A 10 3.76 -3.52 2.86
N GLY A 11 4.96 -3.61 3.42
CA GLY A 11 6.14 -2.92 2.91
C GLY A 11 6.46 -3.33 1.46
N CYS A 12 6.58 -4.62 1.14
CA CYS A 12 6.88 -5.04 -0.24
C CYS A 12 5.85 -4.53 -1.27
N VAL A 13 4.57 -4.52 -0.91
CA VAL A 13 3.49 -3.95 -1.74
C VAL A 13 3.64 -2.43 -1.87
N GLY A 14 4.00 -1.73 -0.79
CA GLY A 14 4.29 -0.29 -0.82
C GLY A 14 5.48 0.04 -1.71
N LEU A 15 6.59 -0.69 -1.58
CA LEU A 15 7.81 -0.50 -2.37
C LEU A 15 7.53 -0.71 -3.86
N SER A 16 6.90 -1.83 -4.22
CA SER A 16 6.56 -2.13 -5.61
C SER A 16 5.59 -1.09 -6.18
N GLY A 17 4.55 -0.72 -5.44
CA GLY A 17 3.60 0.31 -5.85
C GLY A 17 4.26 1.67 -6.10
N THR A 18 5.18 2.08 -5.23
CA THR A 18 5.97 3.31 -5.36
C THR A 18 6.86 3.30 -6.59
N LEU A 19 7.50 2.19 -6.94
CA LEU A 19 8.33 2.16 -8.15
C LEU A 19 7.48 2.17 -9.43
N LEU A 20 6.33 1.50 -9.41
CA LEU A 20 5.52 1.30 -10.61
C LEU A 20 4.60 2.49 -10.96
N HIS A 21 4.13 3.23 -9.95
CA HIS A 21 3.06 4.23 -10.18
C HIS A 21 3.45 5.33 -11.17
N ASN A 22 4.72 5.73 -11.21
CA ASN A 22 5.22 6.77 -12.11
C ASN A 22 6.00 6.23 -13.33
N SER A 23 6.30 4.92 -13.37
CA SER A 23 7.11 4.33 -14.44
C SER A 23 6.36 4.24 -15.78
N TYR A 24 5.07 3.93 -15.76
CA TYR A 24 4.24 3.74 -16.98
C TYR A 24 2.84 4.34 -16.84
N PRO A 25 2.67 5.67 -16.83
CA PRO A 25 1.34 6.28 -16.79
C PRO A 25 0.52 5.96 -18.07
N PRO A 26 -0.78 5.63 -17.97
CA PRO A 26 -1.62 5.51 -16.76
C PRO A 26 -1.62 4.10 -16.11
N PHE A 27 -1.08 3.10 -16.78
CA PHE A 27 -1.17 1.69 -16.36
C PHE A 27 -0.46 1.41 -15.03
N GLY A 28 0.65 2.09 -14.75
CA GLY A 28 1.43 1.95 -13.52
C GLY A 28 0.59 2.20 -12.27
N ILE A 29 -0.23 3.25 -12.26
CA ILE A 29 -1.12 3.57 -11.14
C ILE A 29 -2.18 2.49 -10.96
N LEU A 30 -2.81 2.05 -12.05
CA LEU A 30 -3.83 1.00 -12.01
C LEU A 30 -3.26 -0.30 -11.42
N VAL A 31 -2.07 -0.70 -11.86
CA VAL A 31 -1.40 -1.90 -11.35
C VAL A 31 -1.01 -1.72 -9.88
N SER A 32 -0.50 -0.56 -9.48
CA SER A 32 -0.17 -0.27 -8.08
C SER A 32 -1.39 -0.33 -7.16
N LEU A 33 -2.54 0.21 -7.58
CA LEU A 33 -3.79 0.14 -6.81
C LEU A 33 -4.34 -1.29 -6.74
N LEU A 34 -4.26 -2.05 -7.84
CA LEU A 34 -4.64 -3.46 -7.84
C LEU A 34 -3.74 -4.29 -6.92
N ALA A 35 -2.44 -4.02 -6.89
CA ALA A 35 -1.50 -4.69 -5.99
C ALA A 35 -1.85 -4.45 -4.51
N ILE A 36 -2.26 -3.24 -4.15
CA ILE A 36 -2.76 -2.92 -2.79
C ILE A 36 -4.02 -3.72 -2.45
N TRP A 37 -4.97 -3.77 -3.38
CA TRP A 37 -6.23 -4.49 -3.19
C TRP A 37 -6.02 -6.00 -3.03
N ILE A 38 -5.24 -6.60 -3.93
CA ILE A 38 -4.90 -8.03 -3.91
C ILE A 38 -4.08 -8.34 -2.66
N GLY A 39 -3.04 -7.54 -2.37
CA GLY A 39 -2.18 -7.73 -1.21
C GLY A 39 -2.94 -7.70 0.11
N SER A 40 -3.85 -6.74 0.29
CA SER A 40 -4.71 -6.69 1.49
C SER A 40 -5.68 -7.88 1.55
N SER A 41 -6.21 -8.33 0.41
CA SER A 41 -7.10 -9.50 0.35
C SER A 41 -6.37 -10.80 0.69
N VAL A 42 -5.12 -10.96 0.24
CA VAL A 42 -4.28 -12.13 0.54
C VAL A 42 -3.98 -12.22 2.03
N ILE A 43 -3.52 -11.13 2.66
CA ILE A 43 -3.24 -11.11 4.10
C ILE A 43 -4.49 -11.42 4.91
N ARG A 44 -5.63 -10.85 4.52
CA ARG A 44 -6.92 -11.12 5.15
C ARG A 44 -7.29 -12.59 5.06
N SER A 45 -7.25 -13.19 3.87
CA SER A 45 -7.56 -14.61 3.68
C SER A 45 -6.57 -15.54 4.39
N MET A 46 -5.30 -15.15 4.51
CA MET A 46 -4.26 -15.97 5.13
C MET A 46 -4.35 -16.02 6.65
N PHE A 47 -4.59 -14.88 7.31
CA PHE A 47 -4.53 -14.80 8.78
C PHE A 47 -5.88 -14.55 9.45
N ASN A 48 -6.89 -14.08 8.72
CA ASN A 48 -8.23 -13.76 9.21
C ASN A 48 -8.25 -13.00 10.55
N SER A 49 -7.27 -12.11 10.75
CA SER A 49 -7.03 -11.41 12.01
C SER A 49 -6.91 -9.91 11.76
N ARG A 50 -7.71 -9.14 12.51
CA ARG A 50 -7.75 -7.67 12.43
C ARG A 50 -6.39 -7.01 12.69
N GLN A 51 -5.60 -7.60 13.58
CA GLN A 51 -4.26 -7.10 13.90
C GLN A 51 -3.30 -7.27 12.71
N CYS A 52 -3.44 -8.35 11.94
CA CYS A 52 -2.60 -8.57 10.76
C CYS A 52 -2.96 -7.60 9.63
N ASP A 53 -4.25 -7.35 9.40
CA ASP A 53 -4.70 -6.35 8.42
C ASP A 53 -4.17 -4.95 8.78
N PHE A 54 -4.24 -4.57 10.07
CA PHE A 54 -3.70 -3.29 10.53
C PHE A 54 -2.18 -3.17 10.36
N LEU A 55 -1.43 -4.24 10.64
CA LEU A 55 0.03 -4.25 10.46
C LEU A 55 0.43 -4.19 8.98
N PHE A 56 -0.35 -4.80 8.09
CA PHE A 56 -0.15 -4.66 6.65
C PHE A 56 -0.32 -3.20 6.20
N ILE A 57 -1.38 -2.53 6.67
CA ILE A 57 -1.62 -1.11 6.39
C ILE A 57 -0.47 -0.26 6.92
N LEU A 58 -0.01 -0.51 8.14
CA LEU A 58 1.15 0.17 8.72
C LEU A 58 2.41 -0.01 7.89
N GLY A 59 2.71 -1.24 7.46
CA GLY A 59 3.88 -1.53 6.63
C GLY A 59 3.87 -0.78 5.30
N TRP A 60 2.70 -0.74 4.65
CA TRP A 60 2.51 0.04 3.43
C TRP A 60 2.69 1.55 3.69
N MET A 61 2.03 2.07 4.73
CA MET A 61 2.04 3.50 5.07
C MET A 61 3.45 4.01 5.40
N LEU A 62 4.24 3.25 6.16
CA LEU A 62 5.62 3.63 6.51
C LEU A 62 6.50 3.83 5.26
N LEU A 63 6.33 2.97 4.24
CA LEU A 63 7.09 3.12 3.01
C LEU A 63 6.58 4.24 2.12
N VAL A 64 5.26 4.42 2.02
CA VAL A 64 4.70 5.55 1.26
C VAL A 64 5.18 6.87 1.87
N LEU A 65 5.12 7.01 3.19
CA LEU A 65 5.64 8.18 3.89
C LEU A 65 7.13 8.40 3.65
N ARG A 66 7.94 7.33 3.64
CA ARG A 66 9.37 7.44 3.31
C ARG A 66 9.60 7.81 1.84
N ALA A 67 8.81 7.27 0.93
CA ALA A 67 8.90 7.57 -0.49
C ALA A 67 8.43 9.00 -0.84
N SER A 68 7.55 9.58 -0.02
CA SER A 68 7.16 10.99 -0.09
C SER A 68 8.18 11.94 0.56
N SER A 69 9.20 11.42 1.25
CA SER A 69 10.28 12.22 1.83
C SER A 69 11.50 12.30 0.91
N LEU A 70 12.33 13.34 1.07
CA LEU A 70 13.58 13.47 0.32
C LEU A 70 14.47 12.25 0.53
N GLY A 71 14.81 11.59 -0.58
CA GLY A 71 15.74 10.48 -0.61
C GLY A 71 17.20 10.94 -0.51
N ASN A 72 18.10 9.97 -0.38
CA ASN A 72 19.54 10.24 -0.33
C ASN A 72 20.08 10.84 -1.65
N GLY A 73 19.36 10.68 -2.75
CA GLY A 73 19.64 11.31 -4.05
C GLY A 73 19.01 12.69 -4.23
N GLY A 74 18.33 13.24 -3.23
CA GLY A 74 17.57 14.49 -3.35
C GLY A 74 16.26 14.36 -4.12
N GLU A 75 15.94 13.16 -4.61
CA GLU A 75 14.71 12.86 -5.35
C GLU A 75 13.57 12.51 -4.39
N ILE A 76 12.34 12.85 -4.83
CA ILE A 76 11.11 12.49 -4.16
C ILE A 76 10.41 11.47 -5.06
N LEU A 77 10.22 10.24 -4.58
CA LEU A 77 9.67 9.15 -5.39
C LEU A 77 8.16 9.28 -5.58
N ILE A 78 7.46 9.79 -4.56
CA ILE A 78 6.03 10.14 -4.64
C ILE A 78 5.94 11.66 -4.62
N GLU A 79 6.00 12.25 -5.80
CA GLU A 79 5.88 13.68 -5.98
C GLU A 79 4.46 14.17 -5.67
N ALA A 80 4.33 15.45 -5.30
CA ALA A 80 3.05 16.13 -5.11
C ALA A 80 2.37 16.48 -6.46
N ASN A 81 2.34 15.52 -7.38
CA ASN A 81 1.69 15.61 -8.69
C ASN A 81 0.40 14.78 -8.70
N THR A 82 -0.37 14.84 -9.79
CA THR A 82 -1.65 14.10 -9.91
C THR A 82 -1.50 12.59 -9.67
N ASN A 83 -0.43 11.99 -10.19
CA ASN A 83 -0.19 10.54 -10.13
C ASN A 83 0.22 10.10 -8.71
N GLY A 84 1.13 10.83 -8.08
CA GLY A 84 1.59 10.56 -6.71
C GLY A 84 0.46 10.75 -5.70
N ASN A 85 -0.34 11.80 -5.85
CA ASN A 85 -1.53 12.03 -5.02
C ASN A 85 -2.56 10.92 -5.19
N LEU A 86 -2.82 10.48 -6.43
CA LEU A 86 -3.77 9.41 -6.70
C LEU A 86 -3.30 8.08 -6.09
N PHE A 87 -2.00 7.78 -6.13
CA PHE A 87 -1.43 6.60 -5.48
C PHE A 87 -1.53 6.68 -3.95
N ALA A 88 -1.11 7.80 -3.34
CA ALA A 88 -1.10 7.97 -1.90
C ALA A 88 -2.53 8.01 -1.32
N PHE A 89 -3.39 8.89 -1.83
CA PHE A 89 -4.76 9.02 -1.34
C PHE A 89 -5.66 7.87 -1.80
N GLY A 90 -5.55 7.43 -3.06
CA GLY A 90 -6.32 6.30 -3.58
C GLY A 90 -5.93 4.98 -2.92
N GLY A 91 -4.64 4.74 -2.70
CA GLY A 91 -4.16 3.58 -1.96
C GLY A 91 -4.66 3.59 -0.50
N THR A 92 -4.59 4.74 0.16
CA THR A 92 -5.11 4.90 1.53
C THR A 92 -6.62 4.66 1.60
N ALA A 93 -7.39 5.20 0.65
CA ALA A 93 -8.83 4.99 0.58
C ALA A 93 -9.18 3.51 0.35
N LEU A 94 -8.46 2.82 -0.54
CA LEU A 94 -8.65 1.38 -0.78
C LEU A 94 -8.36 0.55 0.47
N LEU A 95 -7.27 0.85 1.18
CA LEU A 95 -6.94 0.17 2.43
C LEU A 95 -7.98 0.43 3.52
N ALA A 96 -8.48 1.66 3.63
CA ALA A 96 -9.57 2.00 4.55
C ALA A 96 -10.85 1.21 4.23
N ILE A 97 -11.24 1.13 2.95
CA ILE A 97 -12.39 0.33 2.50
C ILE A 97 -12.16 -1.16 2.79
N SER A 98 -10.97 -1.69 2.50
CA SER A 98 -10.63 -3.09 2.75
C SER A 98 -10.68 -3.44 4.25
N PHE A 99 -10.21 -2.53 5.10
CA PHE A 99 -10.28 -2.64 6.56
C PHE A 99 -11.72 -2.55 7.10
N LEU A 100 -12.55 -1.65 6.57
CA LEU A 100 -13.96 -1.52 6.92
C LEU A 100 -14.76 -2.76 6.47
N ARG A 101 -14.49 -3.30 5.28
CA ARG A 101 -15.15 -4.50 4.74
C ARG A 101 -14.88 -5.75 5.59
N SER A 102 -13.73 -5.81 6.26
CA SER A 102 -13.41 -6.84 7.27
C SER A 102 -14.49 -6.96 8.36
N ARG A 103 -15.34 -5.93 8.56
CA ARG A 103 -16.41 -5.92 9.57
C ARG A 103 -17.72 -6.59 9.14
N VAL A 104 -17.96 -6.80 7.85
CA VAL A 104 -19.27 -7.24 7.32
C VAL A 104 -19.34 -8.77 7.15
N ALA A 105 -18.21 -9.46 7.09
CA ALA A 105 -18.15 -10.91 6.86
C ALA A 105 -18.21 -11.77 8.13
N LYS A 106 -18.76 -11.22 9.23
CA LYS A 106 -18.92 -11.94 10.50
C LYS A 106 -20.39 -12.18 10.81
#